data_AF-A0A9E6CNR7-F1
#
_entry.id   AF-A0A9E6CNR7-F1
#
_cell.length_a   1.000
_cell.length_b   1.000
_cell.length_c   1.000
_cell.angle_alpha   90.00
_cell.angle_beta   90.00
_cell.angle_gamma   90.00
#
_symmetry.space_group_name_H-M   'P 1'
#
loop_
_entity.id
_entity.type
_entity.pdbx_description
1 polymer ?
#
loop_
_entity_poly.entity_id
_entity_poly.type
_entity_poly.pdbx_seq_one_letter_code
_entity_poly.pdbx_strand_id
1 'polypeptide(L)'
;MVVEINRERALEIIDKISNFIVIRKMAAPAIMLIESLRPLNFIGSQLLYFLAPFAEIIFNPKEYQEFAALLENREYVKILIDRIDEIDHEMYREERKHKKLLRKRRVNKIRKFLGFKTKSLNDNE
;
A
#
# COMPACT_ATOMS: atom_id res chain seq x y z
N MET A 1 -13.96 -3.05 -24.50
CA MET A 1 -13.99 -1.59 -24.73
C MET A 1 -12.57 -1.22 -25.11
N VAL A 2 -12.30 -0.77 -26.33
CA VAL A 2 -10.91 -0.65 -26.83
C VAL A 2 -10.32 0.70 -26.43
N VAL A 3 -10.04 0.86 -25.14
CA VAL A 3 -9.16 1.95 -24.67
C VAL A 3 -7.78 1.35 -24.58
N GLU A 4 -6.92 1.63 -25.56
CA GLU A 4 -5.52 1.27 -25.48
C GLU A 4 -4.80 2.26 -24.56
N ILE A 5 -4.16 1.72 -23.52
CA ILE A 5 -3.37 2.48 -22.57
C ILE A 5 -1.89 2.19 -22.78
N ASN A 6 -1.08 3.23 -22.90
CA ASN A 6 0.36 3.07 -22.95
C ASN A 6 0.91 2.66 -21.56
N ARG A 7 2.11 2.06 -21.55
CA ARG A 7 2.70 1.52 -20.32
C ARG A 7 2.93 2.57 -19.24
N GLU A 8 3.42 3.74 -19.61
CA GLU A 8 3.70 4.83 -18.66
C GLU A 8 2.43 5.26 -17.93
N ARG A 9 1.35 5.49 -18.68
CA ARG A 9 0.04 5.86 -18.15
C ARG A 9 -0.56 4.75 -17.28
N ALA A 10 -0.37 3.48 -17.66
CA ALA A 10 -0.81 2.36 -16.83
C ALA A 10 -0.12 2.34 -15.47
N LEU A 11 1.19 2.59 -15.44
CA LEU A 11 1.98 2.65 -14.21
C LEU A 11 1.58 3.84 -13.31
N GLU A 12 1.28 5.01 -13.90
CA GLU A 12 0.75 6.16 -13.15
C GLU A 12 -0.56 5.82 -12.43
N ILE A 13 -1.49 5.18 -13.13
CA ILE A 13 -2.79 4.79 -12.58
C ILE A 13 -2.61 3.74 -11.48
N ILE A 14 -1.74 2.75 -11.70
CA ILE A 14 -1.39 1.76 -10.69
C ILE A 14 -0.86 2.44 -9.43
N ASP A 15 0.10 3.35 -9.57
CA ASP A 15 0.70 4.02 -8.41
C ASP A 15 -0.34 4.85 -7.64
N LYS A 16 -1.20 5.58 -8.36
CA LYS A 16 -2.30 6.35 -7.76
C LYS A 16 -3.25 5.46 -6.95
N ILE A 17 -3.68 4.33 -7.52
CA ILE A 17 -4.61 3.41 -6.87
C ILE A 17 -3.96 2.73 -5.67
N SER A 18 -2.72 2.26 -5.83
CA SER A 18 -1.98 1.60 -4.75
C SER A 18 -1.85 2.52 -3.53
N ASN A 19 -1.45 3.78 -3.74
CA ASN A 19 -1.41 4.77 -2.68
C ASN A 19 -2.79 4.99 -2.02
N PHE A 20 -3.85 5.11 -2.82
CA PHE A 20 -5.20 5.29 -2.31
C PHE A 20 -5.64 4.16 -1.38
N ILE A 21 -5.34 2.91 -1.75
CA ILE A 21 -5.67 1.69 -0.99
C ILE A 21 -4.86 1.63 0.31
N VAL A 22 -3.55 1.84 0.24
CA VAL A 22 -2.65 1.65 1.38
C VAL A 22 -2.86 2.74 2.45
N ILE A 23 -3.06 4.00 2.05
CA ILE A 23 -3.34 5.10 2.99
C ILE A 23 -4.60 4.81 3.82
N ARG A 24 -5.56 4.06 3.26
CA ARG A 24 -6.81 3.64 3.93
C ARG A 24 -6.69 2.31 4.67
N LYS A 25 -5.49 1.72 4.76
CA LYS A 25 -5.25 0.41 5.40
C LYS A 25 -6.05 -0.73 4.76
N MET A 26 -6.28 -0.66 3.45
CA MET A 26 -7.05 -1.65 2.68
C MET A 26 -6.17 -2.58 1.83
N ALA A 27 -4.84 -2.59 2.03
CA ALA A 27 -3.91 -3.39 1.22
C ALA A 27 -4.26 -4.88 1.21
N ALA A 28 -4.33 -5.51 2.38
CA ALA A 28 -4.65 -6.93 2.52
C ALA A 28 -5.99 -7.34 1.88
N PRO A 29 -7.14 -6.69 2.19
CA PRO A 29 -8.40 -7.05 1.56
C PRO A 29 -8.41 -6.77 0.05
N ALA A 30 -7.74 -5.72 -0.44
CA ALA A 30 -7.65 -5.43 -1.86
C ALA A 30 -6.85 -6.51 -2.62
N ILE A 31 -5.67 -6.88 -2.11
CA ILE A 31 -4.84 -7.94 -2.70
C ILE A 31 -5.62 -9.26 -2.73
N MET A 32 -6.24 -9.65 -1.61
CA MET A 32 -7.03 -10.88 -1.52
C MET A 32 -8.18 -10.91 -2.54
N LEU A 33 -8.89 -9.79 -2.71
CA LEU A 33 -9.97 -9.67 -3.70
C LEU A 33 -9.45 -9.84 -5.13
N ILE A 34 -8.41 -9.09 -5.50
CA ILE A 34 -7.85 -9.13 -6.86
C ILE A 34 -7.30 -10.53 -7.18
N GLU A 35 -6.62 -11.17 -6.23
CA GLU A 35 -6.15 -12.56 -6.32
C GLU A 35 -7.30 -13.56 -6.50
N SER A 36 -8.39 -13.41 -5.74
CA SER A 36 -9.55 -14.29 -5.82
C SER A 36 -10.26 -14.22 -7.18
N LEU A 37 -10.14 -13.09 -7.88
CA LEU A 37 -10.72 -12.87 -9.20
C LEU A 37 -9.79 -13.31 -10.35
N ARG A 38 -8.50 -13.60 -10.09
CA ARG A 38 -7.51 -14.09 -11.07
C ARG A 38 -7.97 -15.23 -12.00
N PRO A 39 -8.76 -16.23 -11.57
CA PRO A 39 -9.22 -17.31 -12.44
C PRO A 39 -10.31 -16.90 -13.44
N LEU A 40 -10.92 -15.72 -13.31
CA LEU A 40 -11.96 -15.25 -14.22
C LEU A 40 -11.33 -14.60 -15.45
N ASN A 41 -11.73 -15.01 -16.66
CA ASN A 41 -11.28 -14.39 -17.91
C ASN A 41 -11.77 -12.94 -18.11
N PHE A 42 -12.51 -12.39 -17.14
CA PHE A 42 -13.19 -11.10 -17.23
C PHE A 42 -13.16 -10.31 -15.90
N ILE A 43 -11.97 -10.20 -15.29
CA ILE A 43 -11.74 -9.54 -13.99
C ILE A 43 -12.18 -8.07 -14.02
N GLY A 44 -12.02 -7.40 -15.17
CA GLY A 44 -12.31 -5.99 -15.35
C GLY A 44 -13.72 -5.60 -14.91
N SER A 45 -14.77 -6.19 -15.49
CA SER A 45 -16.14 -5.71 -15.21
C SER A 45 -16.57 -5.94 -13.77
N GLN A 46 -16.26 -7.10 -13.18
CA GLN A 46 -16.67 -7.41 -11.81
C GLN A 46 -15.99 -6.50 -10.79
N LEU A 47 -14.70 -6.21 -10.98
CA LEU A 47 -13.98 -5.30 -10.11
C LEU A 47 -14.46 -3.84 -10.28
N LEU A 48 -14.82 -3.44 -11.50
CA LEU A 48 -15.39 -2.12 -11.76
C LEU A 48 -16.75 -1.93 -11.07
N TYR A 49 -17.65 -2.91 -11.10
CA TYR A 49 -18.91 -2.82 -10.36
C TYR A 49 -18.69 -2.71 -8.84
N PHE A 50 -17.71 -3.44 -8.31
CA PHE A 50 -17.31 -3.31 -6.90
C PHE A 50 -16.74 -1.92 -6.58
N LEU A 51 -15.96 -1.34 -7.49
CA LEU A 51 -15.35 -0.03 -7.31
C LEU A 51 -16.28 1.13 -7.65
N ALA A 52 -17.45 0.88 -8.25
CA ALA A 52 -18.42 1.90 -8.62
C ALA A 52 -18.76 2.89 -7.48
N PRO A 53 -18.99 2.46 -6.22
CA PRO A 53 -19.25 3.38 -5.10
C PRO A 53 -18.08 4.32 -4.78
N PHE A 54 -16.87 3.97 -5.23
CA PHE A 54 -15.64 4.73 -4.99
C PHE A 54 -15.12 5.39 -6.27
N ALA A 55 -15.80 5.20 -7.41
CA ALA A 55 -15.27 5.57 -8.72
C ALA A 55 -14.96 7.06 -8.80
N GLU A 56 -15.88 7.92 -8.37
CA GLU A 56 -15.70 9.38 -8.41
C GLU A 56 -14.65 9.91 -7.40
N ILE A 57 -14.37 9.14 -6.34
CA ILE A 57 -13.38 9.51 -5.32
C ILE A 57 -11.96 9.22 -5.82
N ILE A 58 -11.80 8.15 -6.61
CA ILE A 58 -10.51 7.65 -7.06
C ILE A 58 -10.19 8.14 -8.47
N PHE A 59 -11.20 8.21 -9.33
CA PHE A 59 -11.08 8.33 -10.78
C PHE A 59 -11.90 9.49 -11.34
N ASN A 60 -11.34 10.16 -12.35
CA ASN A 60 -12.18 10.84 -13.34
C ASN A 60 -12.75 9.82 -14.36
N PRO A 61 -13.75 10.18 -15.18
CA PRO A 61 -14.36 9.24 -16.12
C PRO A 61 -13.37 8.58 -17.08
N LYS A 62 -12.32 9.30 -17.51
CA LYS A 62 -11.27 8.75 -18.39
C LYS A 62 -10.40 7.74 -17.64
N GLU A 63 -9.95 8.07 -16.44
CA GLU A 63 -9.14 7.17 -15.61
C GLU A 63 -9.90 5.89 -15.24
N TYR A 64 -11.22 5.96 -15.06
CA TYR A 64 -12.04 4.77 -14.81
C TYR A 64 -12.03 3.80 -16.00
N GLN A 65 -12.10 4.33 -17.22
CA GLN A 65 -11.99 3.55 -18.46
C GLN A 65 -10.57 3.02 -18.68
N GLU A 66 -9.56 3.83 -18.40
CA GLU A 66 -8.16 3.45 -18.45
C GLU A 66 -7.85 2.32 -17.44
N PHE A 67 -8.41 2.41 -16.25
CA PHE A 67 -8.30 1.36 -15.23
C PHE A 67 -9.05 0.09 -15.64
N ALA A 68 -10.23 0.20 -16.26
CA ALA A 68 -10.94 -0.93 -16.83
C ALA A 68 -10.06 -1.71 -17.83
N ALA A 69 -9.42 -0.99 -18.76
CA ALA A 69 -8.51 -1.59 -19.74
C ALA A 69 -7.26 -2.20 -19.08
N LEU A 70 -6.75 -1.59 -18.02
CA LEU A 70 -5.63 -2.12 -17.23
C LEU A 70 -5.95 -3.51 -16.65
N LEU A 71 -7.16 -3.68 -16.11
CA LEU A 71 -7.59 -4.94 -15.51
C LEU A 71 -7.76 -6.09 -16.51
N GLU A 72 -7.89 -5.79 -17.81
CA GLU A 72 -7.90 -6.80 -18.86
C GLU A 72 -6.49 -7.38 -19.11
N ASN A 73 -5.43 -6.67 -18.72
CA ASN A 73 -4.04 -7.11 -18.88
C ASN A 73 -3.49 -7.75 -17.59
N ARG A 74 -3.21 -9.05 -17.64
CA ARG A 74 -2.66 -9.82 -16.50
C ARG A 74 -1.31 -9.29 -15.98
N GLU A 75 -0.47 -8.73 -16.84
CA GLU A 75 0.81 -8.14 -16.43
C GLU A 75 0.57 -6.91 -15.54
N TYR A 76 -0.32 -6.01 -15.96
CA TYR A 76 -0.63 -4.82 -15.17
C TYR A 76 -1.38 -5.13 -13.88
N VAL A 77 -2.24 -6.15 -13.86
CA VAL A 77 -2.87 -6.63 -12.62
C VAL A 77 -1.80 -7.14 -11.64
N LYS A 78 -0.78 -7.87 -12.12
CA LYS A 78 0.32 -8.32 -11.27
C LYS A 78 1.11 -7.12 -10.73
N ILE A 79 1.44 -6.15 -11.58
CA ILE A 79 2.16 -4.94 -11.16
C ILE A 79 1.34 -4.16 -10.12
N LEU A 80 0.01 -4.08 -10.28
CA LEU A 80 -0.87 -3.46 -9.30
C LEU A 80 -0.77 -4.12 -7.92
N ILE A 81 -0.89 -5.45 -7.86
CA ILE A 81 -0.77 -6.21 -6.62
C ILE A 81 0.60 -5.99 -5.97
N ASP A 82 1.68 -6.16 -6.74
CA ASP A 82 3.05 -5.99 -6.25
C ASP A 82 3.27 -4.58 -5.70
N ARG A 83 2.72 -3.55 -6.37
CA ARG A 83 2.84 -2.16 -5.95
C ARG A 83 2.05 -1.87 -4.67
N ILE A 84 0.86 -2.44 -4.51
CA ILE A 84 0.09 -2.32 -3.25
C ILE A 84 0.90 -2.91 -2.08
N ASP A 85 1.44 -4.12 -2.27
CA ASP A 85 2.21 -4.83 -1.24
C ASP A 85 3.49 -4.09 -0.85
N GLU A 86 4.22 -3.55 -1.84
CA GLU A 86 5.43 -2.77 -1.64
C GLU A 86 5.19 -1.54 -0.75
N ILE A 87 4.21 -0.70 -1.11
CA ILE A 87 3.89 0.53 -0.37
C ILE A 87 3.39 0.20 1.05
N ASP A 88 2.56 -0.84 1.20
CA ASP A 88 2.05 -1.27 2.51
C ASP A 88 3.19 -1.76 3.43
N HIS A 89 4.10 -2.56 2.88
CA HIS A 89 5.30 -3.00 3.59
C HIS A 89 6.19 -1.84 4.01
N GLU A 90 6.40 -0.86 3.13
CA GLU A 90 7.15 0.36 3.44
C GLU A 90 6.52 1.14 4.60
N MET A 91 5.23 1.45 4.51
CA MET A 91 4.49 2.15 5.56
C MET A 91 4.55 1.39 6.90
N TYR A 92 4.36 0.07 6.91
CA TYR A 92 4.49 -0.71 8.14
C TYR A 92 5.91 -0.70 8.72
N ARG A 93 6.96 -0.72 7.88
CA ARG A 93 8.34 -0.60 8.36
C ARG A 93 8.56 0.75 9.02
N GLU A 94 8.08 1.83 8.43
CA GLU A 94 8.21 3.18 8.97
C GLU A 94 7.46 3.35 10.30
N GLU A 95 6.21 2.88 10.38
CA GLU A 95 5.43 2.90 11.60
C GLU A 95 6.13 2.14 12.74
N ARG A 96 6.68 0.96 12.44
CA ARG A 96 7.43 0.17 13.43
C ARG A 96 8.69 0.89 13.89
N LYS A 97 9.45 1.51 12.99
CA LYS A 97 10.62 2.34 13.33
C LYS A 97 10.21 3.49 14.24
N HIS A 98 9.14 4.20 13.90
CA HIS A 98 8.61 5.32 14.67
C HIS A 98 8.19 4.89 16.08
N LYS A 99 7.40 3.82 16.21
CA LYS A 99 6.99 3.25 17.51
C LYS A 99 8.19 2.84 18.38
N LYS A 100 9.23 2.24 17.77
CA LYS A 100 10.49 1.90 18.48
C LYS A 100 11.21 3.14 18.99
N LEU A 101 11.31 4.20 18.18
CA LEU A 101 11.92 5.47 18.58
C LEU A 101 11.17 6.13 19.74
N LEU A 102 9.83 6.18 19.66
CA LEU A 102 8.99 6.70 20.75
C LEU A 102 9.17 5.90 22.05
N ARG A 103 9.24 4.57 21.97
CA ARG A 103 9.49 3.71 23.14
C ARG A 103 10.87 3.98 23.76
N LYS A 104 11.93 4.08 22.94
CA LYS A 104 13.29 4.43 23.42
C LYS A 104 13.31 5.80 24.11
N ARG A 105 12.66 6.82 23.53
CA ARG A 105 12.53 8.17 24.12
C ARG A 105 11.83 8.13 25.48
N ARG A 106 10.71 7.40 25.59
CA ARG A 106 9.97 7.24 26.86
C ARG A 106 10.84 6.59 27.94
N VAL A 107 11.51 5.48 27.62
CA VAL A 107 12.41 4.77 28.55
C VAL A 107 13.56 5.66 28.99
N ASN A 108 14.22 6.38 28.08
CA ASN A 108 15.32 7.28 28.42
C ASN A 108 14.86 8.44 29.32
N LYS A 109 13.66 9.00 29.07
CA LYS A 109 13.08 10.05 29.92
C LYS A 109 12.83 9.53 31.35
N ILE A 110 12.27 8.33 31.50
CA ILE A 110 12.03 7.70 32.80
C ILE A 110 13.35 7.41 33.52
N ARG A 111 14.36 6.85 32.83
CA ARG A 111 15.68 6.57 33.43
C ARG A 111 16.38 7.84 33.93
N LYS A 112 16.28 8.93 33.16
CA LYS A 112 16.78 10.25 33.57
C LYS A 112 16.04 10.79 34.80
N PHE A 113 14.71 10.62 34.85
CA PHE A 113 13.88 11.08 35.96
C PHE A 113 14.12 10.28 37.25
N LEU A 114 14.23 8.96 37.16
CA LEU A 114 14.49 8.07 38.30
C LEU A 114 15.96 8.08 38.77
N GLY A 115 16.82 8.94 38.22
CA GLY A 115 18.18 9.13 38.72
C GLY A 115 19.10 7.91 38.62
N PHE A 116 18.75 6.88 37.83
CA PHE A 116 19.60 5.71 37.62
C PHE A 116 20.84 6.10 36.80
N LYS A 117 21.87 6.59 37.50
CA LYS A 117 23.23 6.75 36.99
C LYS A 117 23.70 5.37 36.56
N THR A 118 23.76 5.12 35.26
CA THR A 118 24.22 3.85 34.72
C THR A 118 25.71 3.75 35.04
N LYS A 119 26.08 2.84 35.94
CA LYS A 119 27.48 2.48 36.18
C LYS A 119 28.06 2.08 34.82
N SER A 120 29.07 2.80 34.38
CA SER A 120 29.76 2.55 33.11
C SER A 120 30.31 1.13 33.11
N LEU A 121 30.14 0.43 32.00
CA LEU A 121 30.97 -0.72 31.65
C LEU A 121 32.42 -0.20 31.53
N ASN A 122 33.18 -0.31 32.60
CA ASN A 122 34.62 -0.16 32.64
C ASN A 122 35.08 -0.87 33.91
N ASP A 123 35.08 -2.20 33.85
CA ASP A 123 35.96 -3.00 34.69
C ASP A 123 36.82 -3.81 33.70
N ASN A 124 37.75 -3.10 33.05
CA ASN A 124 39.04 -3.69 32.69
C ASN A 124 39.94 -3.40 33.88
N GLU A 125 40.17 -4.41 34.72
CA GLU A 125 41.43 -4.75 35.39
C GLU A 125 41.27 -6.09 36.12
#